data_AF-A0A2Z6N6V8-F1
#
_entry.id   AF-A0A2Z6N6V8-F1
#
_cell.length_a   1.000
_cell.length_b   1.000
_cell.length_c   1.000
_cell.angle_alpha   90.00
_cell.angle_beta   90.00
_cell.angle_gamma   90.00
#
_symmetry.space_group_name_H-M   'P 1'
#
loop_
_entity.id
_entity.type
_entity.pdbx_description
1 polymer ?
#
loop_
_entity_poly.entity_id
_entity_poly.type
_entity_poly.pdbx_seq_one_letter_code
_entity_poly.pdbx_strand_id
1 'polypeptide(L)'
;FAARLSKDEANSIAQQPGVVSVFPNPILKLHTTRSWEFLKLQTHVKIDRTFSNSSSSSNAVIGLLDTGIWPEAESFSDNGMDPIPPSWKGTCMTSHDFNTSNCNR
;
A
#
# COMPACT_ATOMS: atom_id res chain seq x y z
N PHE A 1 17.17 -11.31 2.05
CA PHE A 1 17.59 -10.07 2.72
C PHE A 1 18.13 -9.10 1.67
N ALA A 2 18.36 -7.84 2.01
CA ALA A 2 19.06 -6.87 1.16
C ALA A 2 20.38 -6.45 1.83
N ALA A 3 21.42 -6.21 1.03
CA ALA A 3 22.73 -5.80 1.51
C ALA A 3 23.37 -4.83 0.51
N ARG A 4 24.22 -3.93 1.02
CA ARG A 4 25.05 -3.05 0.19
C ARG A 4 26.38 -3.75 -0.06
N LEU A 5 26.62 -4.14 -1.30
CA LEU A 5 27.79 -4.92 -1.71
C LEU A 5 28.41 -4.31 -2.97
N SER A 6 29.71 -4.49 -3.12
CA SER A 6 30.37 -4.32 -4.41
C SER A 6 29.93 -5.41 -5.39
N LYS A 7 30.25 -5.21 -6.68
CA LYS A 7 29.93 -6.20 -7.72
C LYS A 7 30.63 -7.54 -7.46
N ASP A 8 31.88 -7.51 -7.00
CA ASP A 8 32.66 -8.71 -6.75
C ASP A 8 32.16 -9.48 -5.52
N GLU A 9 31.77 -8.78 -4.45
CA GLU A 9 31.13 -9.40 -3.29
C GLU A 9 29.79 -10.04 -3.64
N ALA A 10 28.96 -9.37 -4.44
CA ALA A 10 27.68 -9.91 -4.90
C ALA A 10 27.87 -11.19 -5.75
N ASN A 11 28.88 -11.21 -6.63
CA ASN A 11 29.23 -12.40 -7.42
C ASN A 11 29.75 -13.54 -6.54
N SER A 12 30.58 -13.23 -5.54
CA SER A 12 31.11 -14.22 -4.60
C SER A 12 29.98 -14.88 -3.79
N ILE A 13 29.03 -14.08 -3.28
CA ILE A 13 27.86 -14.58 -2.55
C ILE A 13 26.96 -15.42 -3.45
N ALA A 14 26.77 -15.04 -4.72
CA ALA A 14 25.94 -15.79 -5.65
C ALA A 14 26.41 -17.24 -5.87
N GLN A 15 27.68 -17.56 -5.59
CA GLN A 15 28.26 -18.91 -5.72
C GLN A 15 28.25 -19.71 -4.41
N GLN A 16 27.80 -19.11 -3.30
CA GLN A 16 27.81 -19.79 -2.00
C GLN A 16 26.73 -20.88 -1.94
N PRO A 17 27.04 -22.05 -1.37
CA PRO A 17 26.03 -23.09 -1.13
C PRO A 17 24.83 -22.53 -0.35
N GLY A 18 23.62 -22.78 -0.86
CA GLY A 18 22.37 -22.28 -0.27
C GLY A 18 21.88 -20.93 -0.80
N VAL A 19 22.67 -20.24 -1.64
CA VAL A 19 22.20 -19.03 -2.34
C VAL A 19 21.57 -19.42 -3.66
N VAL A 20 20.26 -19.17 -3.79
CA VAL A 20 19.49 -19.49 -5.01
C VAL A 20 19.70 -18.45 -6.11
N SER A 21 19.70 -17.16 -5.76
CA SER A 21 19.86 -16.07 -6.72
C SER A 21 20.27 -14.77 -6.04
N VAL A 22 21.02 -13.93 -6.75
CA VAL A 22 21.36 -12.56 -6.36
C VAL A 22 20.96 -11.62 -7.50
N PHE A 23 20.23 -10.56 -7.18
CA PHE A 23 19.81 -9.55 -8.15
C PHE A 23 20.03 -8.13 -7.60
N PRO A 24 20.37 -7.15 -8.47
CA PRO A 24 20.46 -5.76 -8.05
C PRO A 24 19.11 -5.25 -7.51
N ASN A 25 19.14 -4.39 -6.51
CA ASN A 25 17.96 -3.67 -6.05
C ASN A 25 17.75 -2.40 -6.92
N PRO A 26 16.75 -2.36 -7.83
CA PRO A 26 16.52 -1.21 -8.69
C PRO A 26 15.85 -0.06 -7.93
N ILE A 27 16.15 1.17 -8.35
CA ILE A 27 15.38 2.34 -7.91
C ILE A 27 14.10 2.40 -8.76
N LEU A 28 12.94 2.36 -8.10
CA LEU A 28 11.65 2.54 -8.75
C LEU A 28 11.30 4.04 -8.83
N LYS A 29 10.67 4.44 -9.94
CA LYS A 29 10.18 5.81 -10.14
C LYS A 29 8.68 5.86 -9.86
N LEU A 30 8.21 6.96 -9.28
CA LEU A 30 6.78 7.19 -9.11
C LEU A 30 6.09 7.36 -10.47
N HIS A 31 5.00 6.63 -10.67
CA HIS A 31 4.25 6.60 -11.92
C HIS A 31 2.86 7.29 -11.83
N THR A 32 2.47 7.79 -10.66
CA THR A 32 1.07 8.15 -10.32
C THR A 32 0.71 9.62 -10.54
N THR A 33 0.97 10.19 -11.71
CA THR A 33 0.55 11.58 -11.99
C THR A 33 -0.90 11.70 -12.47
N ARG A 34 -1.53 10.63 -13.00
CA ARG A 34 -2.86 10.68 -13.66
C ARG A 34 -3.67 9.37 -13.51
N SER A 35 -3.83 8.87 -12.28
CA SER A 35 -4.53 7.58 -12.03
C SER A 35 -5.93 7.50 -12.66
N TRP A 36 -6.69 8.60 -12.65
CA TRP A 36 -8.01 8.64 -13.29
C TRP A 36 -7.98 8.52 -14.82
N GLU A 37 -6.98 9.11 -15.48
CA GLU A 37 -6.81 8.94 -16.93
C GLU A 37 -6.29 7.54 -17.28
N PHE A 38 -5.42 6.97 -16.44
CA PHE A 38 -4.88 5.61 -16.60
C PHE A 38 -5.98 4.54 -16.59
N LEU A 39 -6.97 4.69 -15.69
CA LEU A 39 -8.07 3.74 -15.58
C LEU A 39 -9.07 3.81 -16.73
N LYS A 40 -8.91 4.74 -17.71
CA LYS A 40 -9.90 5.04 -18.77
C LYS A 40 -11.33 5.12 -18.23
N LEU A 41 -11.50 5.48 -16.96
CA LEU A 41 -12.79 5.73 -16.33
C LEU A 41 -13.24 7.12 -16.76
N GLN A 42 -13.53 7.24 -18.06
CA GLN A 42 -14.21 8.39 -18.63
C GLN A 42 -15.57 8.49 -17.96
N THR A 43 -15.71 9.40 -16.98
CA THR A 43 -16.87 10.27 -16.68
C THR A 43 -18.30 9.68 -16.69
N HIS A 44 -18.45 8.37 -16.81
CA HIS A 44 -19.69 7.61 -16.88
C HIS A 44 -19.70 6.53 -15.83
N VAL A 45 -19.01 6.75 -14.70
CA VAL A 45 -19.49 6.18 -13.45
C VAL A 45 -20.84 6.86 -13.19
N LYS A 46 -21.91 6.31 -13.78
CA LYS A 46 -23.21 6.39 -13.16
C LYS A 46 -22.97 5.79 -11.78
N ILE A 47 -22.83 6.64 -10.77
CA ILE A 47 -23.03 6.24 -9.39
C ILE A 47 -24.49 5.84 -9.37
N ASP A 48 -24.75 4.60 -9.78
CA ASP A 48 -26.07 4.05 -9.70
C ASP A 48 -26.34 3.95 -8.21
N ARG A 49 -27.20 4.84 -7.72
CA ARG A 49 -27.58 4.91 -6.32
C ARG A 49 -28.28 3.61 -5.87
N THR A 50 -28.52 2.66 -6.77
CA THR A 50 -28.95 1.28 -6.47
C THR A 50 -27.85 0.41 -5.86
N PHE A 51 -26.56 0.79 -5.94
CA PHE A 51 -25.52 0.20 -5.08
C PHE A 51 -25.67 0.56 -3.60
N SER A 52 -26.72 1.30 -3.22
CA SER A 52 -27.02 1.60 -1.82
C SER A 52 -27.44 0.39 -0.98
N ASN A 53 -27.57 -0.81 -1.55
CA ASN A 53 -28.08 -1.99 -0.85
C ASN A 53 -27.32 -3.31 -1.14
N SER A 54 -26.13 -3.27 -1.73
CA SER A 54 -25.24 -4.42 -1.57
C SER A 54 -24.50 -4.25 -0.25
N SER A 55 -25.10 -4.77 0.81
CA SER A 55 -24.52 -5.04 2.13
C SER A 55 -23.35 -6.04 2.06
N SER A 56 -22.54 -5.98 0.99
CA SER A 56 -21.29 -6.69 0.90
C SER A 56 -20.26 -5.76 1.51
N SER A 57 -20.26 -5.71 2.85
CA SER A 57 -19.14 -5.24 3.63
C SER A 57 -17.89 -5.92 3.09
N SER A 58 -17.16 -5.23 2.21
CA SER A 58 -15.94 -5.76 1.66
C SER A 58 -14.93 -5.73 2.79
N ASN A 59 -14.86 -6.82 3.56
CA ASN A 59 -13.85 -7.10 4.60
C ASN A 59 -12.44 -7.28 3.99
N ALA A 60 -12.17 -6.60 2.89
CA ALA A 60 -10.90 -6.61 2.20
C ALA A 60 -10.06 -5.45 2.74
N VAL A 61 -8.80 -5.76 3.06
CA VAL A 61 -7.81 -4.73 3.40
C VAL A 61 -6.88 -4.56 2.20
N ILE A 62 -6.78 -3.32 1.71
CA ILE A 62 -5.94 -2.98 0.56
C ILE A 62 -4.64 -2.37 1.08
N GLY A 63 -3.52 -3.04 0.84
CA GLY A 63 -2.19 -2.51 1.16
C GLY A 63 -1.69 -1.56 0.06
N LEU A 64 -1.31 -0.35 0.46
CA LEU A 64 -0.73 0.65 -0.45
C LEU A 64 0.77 0.80 -0.17
N LEU A 65 1.61 0.55 -1.19
CA LEU A 65 3.05 0.80 -1.15
C LEU A 65 3.33 2.13 -1.84
N ASP A 66 3.45 3.20 -1.05
CA ASP A 66 3.65 4.57 -1.52
C ASP A 66 4.69 5.30 -0.64
N THR A 67 4.85 6.59 -0.88
CA THR A 67 5.69 7.54 -0.16
C THR A 67 5.15 7.97 1.19
N GLY A 68 3.88 7.66 1.50
CA GLY A 68 3.24 8.00 2.76
C GLY A 68 1.75 8.27 2.58
N ILE A 69 1.17 8.93 3.57
CA ILE A 69 -0.24 9.30 3.63
C ILE A 69 -0.40 10.60 4.42
N TRP A 70 -1.43 11.39 4.09
CA TRP A 70 -1.90 12.51 4.90
C TRP A 70 -3.14 12.06 5.68
N PRO A 71 -2.98 11.50 6.90
CA PRO A 71 -4.09 10.89 7.65
C PRO A 71 -5.22 11.88 8.00
N GLU A 72 -4.94 13.18 8.01
CA GLU A 72 -5.89 14.25 8.31
C GLU A 72 -6.80 14.62 7.14
N ALA A 73 -6.56 14.10 5.94
CA ALA A 73 -7.41 14.41 4.79
C ALA A 73 -8.81 13.78 4.96
N GLU A 74 -9.85 14.53 4.64
CA GLU A 74 -11.26 14.10 4.79
C GLU A 74 -11.58 12.79 4.07
N SER A 75 -10.86 12.49 2.97
CA SER A 75 -10.99 11.23 2.22
C SER A 75 -10.64 9.98 3.03
N PHE A 76 -9.95 10.13 4.17
CA PHE A 76 -9.60 9.05 5.09
C PHE A 76 -10.44 9.05 6.36
N SER A 77 -11.55 9.80 6.42
CA SER A 77 -12.48 9.73 7.54
C SER A 77 -13.13 8.34 7.64
N ASP A 78 -13.29 7.83 8.86
CA ASP A 78 -13.97 6.56 9.16
C ASP A 78 -15.48 6.74 9.42
N ASN A 79 -16.02 7.92 9.15
CA ASN A 79 -17.45 8.21 9.28
C ASN A 79 -18.29 7.24 8.43
N GLY A 80 -19.08 6.39 9.10
CA GLY A 80 -19.94 5.41 8.45
C GLY A 80 -19.26 4.08 8.11
N MET A 81 -18.03 3.84 8.59
CA MET A 81 -17.34 2.56 8.41
C MET A 81 -17.69 1.53 9.49
N ASP A 82 -17.74 0.27 9.06
CA ASP A 82 -17.89 -0.90 9.93
C ASP A 82 -16.64 -1.08 10.82
N PRO A 83 -16.71 -1.90 11.89
CA PRO A 83 -15.54 -2.20 12.71
C PRO A 83 -14.41 -2.86 11.92
N ILE A 84 -13.17 -2.60 12.34
CA ILE A 84 -11.95 -3.23 11.81
C ILE A 84 -12.11 -4.77 11.83
N PRO A 85 -11.83 -5.48 10.72
CA PRO A 85 -11.93 -6.93 10.68
C PRO A 85 -11.04 -7.61 11.73
N PRO A 86 -11.52 -8.64 12.46
CA PRO A 86 -10.75 -9.29 13.53
C PRO A 86 -9.50 -10.03 13.02
N SER A 87 -9.48 -10.35 11.72
CA SER A 87 -8.32 -10.91 11.02
C SER A 87 -7.20 -9.88 10.80
N TRP A 88 -7.49 -8.58 10.85
CA TRP A 88 -6.49 -7.53 10.71
C TRP A 88 -5.57 -7.51 11.94
N LYS A 89 -4.26 -7.58 11.69
CA LYS A 89 -3.19 -7.55 12.69
C LYS A 89 -2.16 -6.45 12.41
N GLY A 90 -2.49 -5.50 11.53
CA GLY A 90 -1.63 -4.36 11.28
C GLY A 90 -1.52 -3.45 12.51
N THR A 91 -0.47 -2.65 12.55
CA THR A 91 -0.22 -1.73 13.66
C THR A 91 -0.05 -0.31 13.12
N CYS A 92 -0.49 0.67 13.91
CA CYS A 92 -0.25 2.07 13.65
C CYS A 92 1.16 2.42 14.14
N MET A 93 2.16 2.23 13.26
CA MET A 93 3.57 2.45 13.62
C MET A 93 3.85 3.93 13.86
N THR A 94 4.51 4.24 14.98
CA THR A 94 4.88 5.62 15.32
C THR A 94 6.15 6.07 14.59
N SER A 95 6.21 7.36 14.26
CA SER A 95 7.33 8.06 13.63
C SER A 95 7.37 9.51 14.13
N HIS A 96 8.28 10.33 13.60
CA HIS A 96 8.46 11.73 14.00
C HIS A 96 7.17 12.56 13.92
N ASP A 97 6.42 12.46 12.82
CA ASP A 97 5.20 13.23 12.56
C ASP A 97 3.94 12.36 12.50
N PHE A 98 4.00 11.15 13.07
CA PHE A 98 2.91 10.18 12.98
C PHE A 98 2.82 9.36 14.27
N ASN A 99 1.66 9.35 14.91
CA ASN A 99 1.40 8.64 16.15
C ASN A 99 0.19 7.70 16.04
N THR A 100 -0.11 6.95 17.11
CA THR A 100 -1.16 5.93 17.09
C THR A 100 -2.57 6.49 16.86
N SER A 101 -2.82 7.78 17.11
CA SER A 101 -4.11 8.42 16.84
C SER A 101 -4.27 8.85 15.37
N ASN A 102 -3.26 8.69 14.52
CA ASN A 102 -3.36 8.96 13.09
C ASN A 102 -3.99 7.80 12.30
N CYS A 103 -4.21 6.64 12.92
CA CYS A 103 -4.99 5.56 12.33
C CYS A 103 -6.40 5.52 12.94
N ASN A 104 -7.39 5.25 12.10
CA ASN A 104 -8.78 5.10 12.47
C ASN A 104 -9.32 3.72 12.01
N ARG A 105 -10.64 3.57 11.92
CA ARG A 105 -11.26 2.28 11.53
C ARG A 105 -11.04 1.95 10.06
#